data_AF-A0A5B9QMH3-F1
#
_entry.id   AF-A0A5B9QMH3-F1
#
_cell.length_a   1.000
_cell.length_b   1.000
_cell.length_c   1.000
_cell.angle_alpha   90.00
_cell.angle_beta   90.00
_cell.angle_gamma   90.00
#
_symmetry.space_group_name_H-M   'P 1'
#
loop_
_entity.id
_entity.type
_entity.pdbx_description
1 polymer ?
#
loop_
_entity_poly.entity_id
_entity_poly.type
_entity_poly.pdbx_seq_one_letter_code
_entity_poly.pdbx_strand_id
1 'polypeptide(L)'
;MNVPTASLAAASDAMQQLNQQLNHLQRSIRQAIEAYLHSMVGQSFGTVAENQQFVRSVQALLESHGLRVRCPECGHPAILRCSRSRGSVGGVFVFDHYIQGRRTFHGGGSTLPKVSVIAKPARRSASAAS
;
A
#
# COMPACT_ATOMS: atom_id res chain seq x y z
N MET A 1 47.36 8.23 -17.31
CA MET A 1 46.44 7.64 -16.29
C MET A 1 45.64 6.55 -16.99
N ASN A 2 45.83 5.28 -16.63
CA ASN A 2 45.06 4.16 -17.21
C ASN A 2 43.70 4.08 -16.49
N VAL A 3 42.61 4.16 -17.23
CA VAL A 3 41.27 3.90 -16.69
C VAL A 3 41.05 2.38 -16.69
N PRO A 4 40.81 1.73 -15.54
CA PRO A 4 40.49 0.31 -15.52
C PRO A 4 39.20 0.06 -16.31
N THR A 5 39.27 -0.79 -17.32
CA THR A 5 38.14 -1.11 -18.20
C THR A 5 37.36 -2.28 -17.61
N ALA A 6 36.17 -2.01 -17.08
CA ALA A 6 35.24 -3.06 -16.66
C ALA A 6 34.60 -3.71 -17.89
N SER A 7 34.36 -5.03 -17.85
CA SER A 7 33.63 -5.72 -18.92
C SER A 7 32.13 -5.46 -18.80
N LEU A 8 31.46 -5.22 -19.93
CA LEU A 8 30.00 -5.02 -19.97
C LEU A 8 29.24 -6.24 -19.44
N ALA A 9 29.76 -7.45 -19.68
CA ALA A 9 29.20 -8.69 -19.16
C ALA A 9 29.22 -8.72 -17.62
N ALA A 10 30.36 -8.42 -16.99
CA ALA A 10 30.46 -8.38 -15.53
C ALA A 10 29.56 -7.29 -14.92
N ALA A 11 29.43 -6.13 -15.57
CA ALA A 11 28.50 -5.09 -15.14
C ALA A 11 27.03 -5.54 -15.23
N SER A 12 26.67 -6.27 -16.28
CA SER A 12 25.31 -6.80 -16.46
C SER A 12 24.96 -7.84 -15.40
N ASP A 13 25.88 -8.76 -15.10
CA ASP A 13 25.70 -9.77 -14.05
C ASP A 13 25.55 -9.11 -12.66
N ALA A 14 26.40 -8.12 -12.35
CA ALA A 14 26.31 -7.37 -11.10
C ALA A 14 24.96 -6.62 -10.97
N MET A 15 24.46 -6.04 -12.06
CA MET A 15 23.14 -5.38 -12.08
C MET A 15 22.00 -6.37 -11.88
N GLN A 16 22.08 -7.57 -12.46
CA GLN A 16 21.09 -8.62 -12.24
C GLN A 16 21.07 -9.07 -10.77
N GLN A 17 22.24 -9.28 -10.16
CA GLN A 17 22.37 -9.64 -8.74
C GLN A 17 21.79 -8.55 -7.84
N LEU A 18 22.12 -7.28 -8.11
CA LEU A 18 21.55 -6.15 -7.38
C LEU A 18 20.02 -6.12 -7.50
N ASN A 19 19.48 -6.32 -8.70
CA ASN A 19 18.03 -6.36 -8.89
C ASN A 19 17.37 -7.50 -8.10
N GLN A 20 17.99 -8.67 -8.04
CA GLN A 20 17.49 -9.80 -7.22
C GLN A 20 17.47 -9.47 -5.73
N GLN A 21 18.54 -8.84 -5.22
CA GLN A 21 18.63 -8.39 -3.83
C GLN A 21 17.57 -7.34 -3.50
N LEU A 22 17.41 -6.33 -4.36
CA LEU A 22 16.38 -5.30 -4.21
C LEU A 22 14.96 -5.90 -4.19
N ASN A 23 14.69 -6.83 -5.09
CA ASN A 23 13.40 -7.53 -5.12
C ASN A 23 13.15 -8.34 -3.84
N HIS A 24 14.18 -8.95 -3.25
CA HIS A 24 14.06 -9.65 -1.98
C HIS A 24 13.73 -8.67 -0.84
N LEU A 25 14.46 -7.56 -0.73
CA LEU A 25 14.21 -6.53 0.28
C LEU A 25 12.79 -5.95 0.18
N GLN A 26 12.33 -5.63 -1.03
CA GLN A 26 10.97 -5.11 -1.26
C GLN A 26 9.89 -6.12 -0.82
N ARG A 27 10.09 -7.42 -1.08
CA ARG A 27 9.18 -8.47 -0.60
C ARG A 27 9.15 -8.53 0.92
N SER A 28 10.31 -8.47 1.56
CA SER A 28 10.42 -8.51 3.02
C SER A 28 9.76 -7.29 3.68
N ILE A 29 9.95 -6.09 3.13
CA ILE A 29 9.27 -4.85 3.58
C ILE A 29 7.75 -5.04 3.51
N ARG A 30 7.24 -5.52 2.37
CA ARG A 30 5.80 -5.74 2.18
C ARG A 30 5.24 -6.74 3.21
N GLN A 31 5.94 -7.85 3.43
CA GLN A 31 5.54 -8.88 4.39
C GLN A 31 5.55 -8.36 5.83
N ALA A 32 6.56 -7.58 6.21
CA ALA A 32 6.65 -6.99 7.55
C ALA A 32 5.49 -6.02 7.82
N ILE A 33 5.18 -5.15 6.86
CA ILE A 33 4.03 -4.22 6.95
C ILE A 33 2.73 -5.01 7.07
N GLU A 34 2.51 -6.00 6.20
CA GLU A 34 1.29 -6.80 6.21
C GLU A 34 1.11 -7.57 7.53
N ALA A 35 2.17 -8.20 8.05
CA ALA A 35 2.14 -8.90 9.33
C ALA A 35 1.78 -7.97 10.50
N TYR A 36 2.35 -6.76 10.55
CA TYR A 36 2.01 -5.78 11.58
C TYR A 36 0.56 -5.31 11.47
N LEU A 37 0.07 -5.05 10.26
CA LEU A 37 -1.35 -4.69 10.08
C LEU A 37 -2.28 -5.84 10.45
N HIS A 38 -1.88 -7.09 10.22
CA HIS A 38 -2.63 -8.28 10.63
C HIS A 38 -2.69 -8.44 12.14
N SER A 39 -1.62 -8.13 12.89
CA SER A 39 -1.65 -8.19 14.36
C SER A 39 -2.59 -7.17 15.00
N MET A 40 -3.01 -6.16 14.23
CA MET A 40 -3.92 -5.09 14.66
C MET A 40 -5.38 -5.35 14.26
N VAL A 41 -5.67 -6.44 13.56
CA VAL A 41 -7.04 -6.77 13.11
C VAL A 41 -8.00 -6.86 14.29
N GLY A 42 -9.21 -6.32 14.12
CA GLY A 42 -10.23 -6.29 15.16
C GLY A 42 -10.07 -5.15 16.17
N GLN A 43 -8.98 -4.39 16.12
CA GLN A 43 -8.79 -3.23 16.98
C GLN A 43 -9.52 -1.98 16.46
N SER A 44 -9.80 -1.05 17.37
CA SER A 44 -10.29 0.30 17.11
C SER A 44 -9.78 1.21 18.21
N PHE A 45 -9.45 2.47 17.88
CA PHE A 45 -8.82 3.39 18.81
C PHE A 45 -9.82 4.29 19.56
N GLY A 46 -11.09 3.89 19.67
CA GLY A 46 -12.08 4.58 20.49
C GLY A 46 -12.79 5.75 19.79
N THR A 47 -12.07 6.64 19.11
CA THR A 47 -12.69 7.76 18.38
C THR A 47 -12.41 7.73 16.88
N VAL A 48 -13.27 8.40 16.11
CA VAL A 48 -13.02 8.65 14.67
C VAL A 48 -11.67 9.34 14.46
N ALA A 49 -11.31 10.30 15.31
CA ALA A 49 -10.09 11.09 15.14
C ALA A 49 -8.84 10.22 15.27
N GLU A 50 -8.79 9.36 16.28
CA GLU A 50 -7.68 8.43 16.51
C GLU A 50 -7.61 7.37 15.42
N ASN A 51 -8.75 6.78 15.02
CA ASN A 51 -8.80 5.84 13.89
C ASN A 51 -8.34 6.50 12.58
N GLN A 52 -8.73 7.75 12.33
CA GLN A 52 -8.26 8.51 11.17
C GLN A 52 -6.78 8.83 11.23
N GLN A 53 -6.24 9.13 12.42
CA GLN A 53 -4.80 9.35 12.60
C GLN A 53 -4.02 8.07 12.30
N PHE A 54 -4.46 6.94 12.83
CA PHE A 54 -3.83 5.65 12.56
C PHE A 54 -3.81 5.32 11.07
N VAL A 55 -4.95 5.38 10.37
CA VAL A 55 -4.99 5.06 8.92
C VAL A 55 -4.18 6.06 8.08
N ARG A 56 -4.02 7.31 8.51
CA ARG A 56 -3.09 8.27 7.87
C ARG A 56 -1.64 7.83 8.00
N SER A 57 -1.23 7.35 9.17
CA SER A 57 0.12 6.80 9.37
C SER A 57 0.35 5.55 8.52
N VAL A 58 -0.64 4.64 8.46
CA VAL A 58 -0.60 3.47 7.56
C VAL A 58 -0.46 3.91 6.10
N GLN A 59 -1.25 4.90 5.66
CA GLN A 59 -1.17 5.41 4.30
C GLN A 59 0.21 6.01 3.99
N ALA A 60 0.78 6.80 4.91
CA ALA A 60 2.10 7.40 4.74
C ALA A 60 3.20 6.34 4.59
N LEU A 61 3.16 5.29 5.43
CA LEU A 61 4.07 4.16 5.36
C LEU A 61 3.93 3.39 4.03
N LEU A 62 2.71 3.13 3.58
CA LEU A 62 2.50 2.45 2.30
C LEU A 62 2.96 3.31 1.12
N GLU A 63 2.72 4.62 1.17
CA GLU A 63 3.14 5.55 0.13
C GLU A 63 4.66 5.64 0.00
N SER A 64 5.40 5.67 1.12
CA SER A 64 6.88 5.73 1.11
C SER A 64 7.54 4.50 0.49
N HIS A 65 6.81 3.38 0.41
CA HIS A 65 7.28 2.14 -0.21
C HIS A 65 6.59 1.82 -1.55
N GLY A 66 5.80 2.75 -2.10
CA GLY A 66 5.10 2.52 -3.38
C GLY A 66 4.08 1.40 -3.29
N LEU A 67 3.34 1.31 -2.18
CA LEU A 67 2.37 0.25 -1.88
C LEU A 67 0.93 0.81 -1.72
N ARG A 68 -0.03 -0.12 -1.79
CA ARG A 68 -1.46 0.09 -1.53
C ARG A 68 -2.01 -1.12 -0.78
N VAL A 69 -3.16 -0.95 -0.12
CA VAL A 69 -3.94 -2.12 0.33
C VAL A 69 -4.72 -2.68 -0.85
N ARG A 70 -4.93 -3.99 -0.89
CA ARG A 70 -5.85 -4.65 -1.81
C ARG A 70 -7.24 -4.65 -1.19
N CYS A 71 -8.23 -4.12 -1.90
CA CYS A 71 -9.63 -4.23 -1.49
C CYS A 71 -10.05 -5.71 -1.49
N PRO A 72 -10.59 -6.25 -0.38
CA PRO A 72 -10.99 -7.66 -0.31
C PRO A 72 -12.20 -7.98 -1.20
N GLU A 73 -13.08 -7.00 -1.43
CA GLU A 73 -14.31 -7.20 -2.21
C GLU A 73 -14.08 -7.24 -3.72
N CYS A 74 -13.19 -6.38 -4.24
CA CYS A 74 -13.01 -6.23 -5.69
C CYS A 74 -11.57 -6.43 -6.18
N GLY A 75 -10.63 -6.70 -5.28
CA GLY A 75 -9.22 -6.91 -5.61
C GLY A 75 -8.44 -5.66 -6.06
N HIS A 76 -9.09 -4.50 -6.19
CA HIS A 76 -8.43 -3.29 -6.67
C HIS A 76 -7.51 -2.68 -5.60
N PRO A 77 -6.40 -2.02 -6.02
CA PRO A 77 -5.59 -1.18 -5.14
C PRO A 77 -6.41 -0.04 -4.55
N ALA A 78 -6.39 0.07 -3.22
CA ALA A 78 -7.19 1.01 -2.46
C ALA A 78 -6.35 1.73 -1.39
N ILE A 79 -6.93 2.81 -0.87
CA ILE A 79 -6.46 3.51 0.32
C ILE A 79 -7.39 3.11 1.47
N LEU A 80 -6.84 2.58 2.55
CA LEU A 80 -7.60 2.35 3.77
C LEU A 80 -7.91 3.70 4.43
N ARG A 81 -9.18 3.95 4.74
CA ARG A 81 -9.64 5.16 5.43
C ARG A 81 -10.56 4.81 6.59
N CYS A 82 -10.71 5.75 7.51
CA CYS A 82 -11.78 5.74 8.50
C CYS A 82 -12.73 6.91 8.22
N SER A 83 -14.01 6.60 8.07
CA SER A 83 -15.08 7.57 7.79
C SER A 83 -16.06 7.63 8.95
N ARG A 84 -16.67 8.81 9.17
CA ARG A 84 -17.77 8.94 10.13
C ARG A 84 -18.96 8.12 9.64
N SER A 85 -19.65 7.43 10.55
CA SER A 85 -20.89 6.72 10.27
C SER A 85 -21.90 6.95 11.40
N ARG A 86 -23.19 7.06 11.07
CA ARG A 86 -24.24 7.16 12.09
C ARG A 86 -24.26 5.85 12.89
N GLY A 87 -24.18 5.96 14.22
CA GLY A 87 -24.19 4.79 15.12
C GLY A 87 -22.83 4.16 15.40
N SER A 88 -21.72 4.73 14.91
CA SER A 88 -20.36 4.30 15.29
C SER A 88 -19.55 5.44 15.92
N VAL A 89 -19.15 5.26 17.18
CA VAL A 89 -18.29 6.21 17.92
C VAL A 89 -16.90 6.31 17.29
N GLY A 90 -16.34 5.17 16.86
CA GLY A 90 -15.03 5.08 16.22
C GLY A 90 -15.04 5.33 14.70
N GLY A 91 -16.22 5.45 14.09
CA GLY A 91 -16.36 5.46 12.63
C GLY A 91 -16.28 4.07 12.01
N VAL A 92 -16.08 4.01 10.69
CA VAL A 92 -16.00 2.77 9.92
C VAL A 92 -14.79 2.78 9.00
N PHE A 93 -14.12 1.64 8.90
CA PHE A 93 -12.99 1.43 8.02
C PHE A 93 -13.47 1.07 6.61
N VAL A 94 -13.00 1.81 5.62
CA VAL A 94 -13.39 1.66 4.21
C VAL A 94 -12.17 1.63 3.31
N PHE A 95 -12.28 0.86 2.24
CA PHE A 95 -11.33 0.83 1.13
C PHE A 95 -11.79 1.85 0.09
N ASP A 96 -11.04 2.94 -0.07
CA ASP A 96 -11.27 3.99 -1.06
C ASP A 96 -10.44 3.73 -2.32
N HIS A 97 -11.10 3.49 -3.44
CA HIS A 97 -10.46 3.21 -4.72
C HIS A 97 -11.24 3.84 -5.87
N TYR A 98 -10.56 3.95 -7.02
CA TYR A 98 -11.17 4.46 -8.25
C TYR A 98 -11.33 3.31 -9.24
N ILE A 99 -12.57 2.97 -9.57
CA ILE A 99 -12.92 1.99 -10.60
C ILE A 99 -13.50 2.76 -11.78
N GLN A 100 -12.91 2.58 -12.97
CA GLN A 100 -13.38 3.21 -14.21
C GLN A 100 -13.59 4.73 -14.09
N GLY A 101 -12.70 5.43 -13.36
CA GLY A 101 -12.76 6.87 -13.15
C GLY A 101 -13.77 7.34 -12.09
N ARG A 102 -14.54 6.43 -11.49
CA ARG A 102 -15.45 6.74 -10.39
C ARG A 102 -14.84 6.31 -9.06
N ARG A 103 -15.01 7.17 -8.05
CA ARG A 103 -14.61 6.86 -6.68
C ARG A 103 -15.64 5.95 -6.04
N THR A 104 -15.17 4.83 -5.49
CA THR A 104 -16.00 3.80 -4.87
C THR A 104 -15.45 3.44 -3.49
N PHE A 105 -16.33 3.00 -2.60
CA PHE A 105 -15.98 2.60 -1.24
C PHE A 105 -16.51 1.20 -0.96
N HIS A 106 -15.64 0.35 -0.42
CA HIS A 106 -15.97 -1.00 0.06
C HIS A 106 -15.61 -1.12 1.55
N GLY A 107 -16.16 -2.09 2.25
CA GLY A 107 -16.00 -2.29 3.69
C GLY A 107 -17.12 -1.66 4.52
N GLY A 108 -16.77 -1.05 5.66
CA GLY A 108 -17.74 -0.46 6.59
C GLY A 108 -17.72 -1.08 8.00
N GLY A 109 -16.74 -1.92 8.31
CA GLY A 109 -16.55 -2.45 9.67
C GLY A 109 -16.08 -1.37 10.66
N SER A 110 -16.47 -1.48 11.93
CA SER A 110 -16.07 -0.55 13.01
C SER A 110 -14.68 -0.83 13.60
N THR A 111 -14.01 -1.89 13.13
CA THR A 111 -12.68 -2.32 13.56
C THR A 111 -11.76 -2.51 12.36
N LEU A 112 -10.45 -2.50 12.61
CA LEU A 112 -9.43 -2.61 11.57
C LEU A 112 -9.60 -3.94 10.81
N PRO A 113 -9.79 -3.90 9.48
CA PRO A 113 -9.98 -5.11 8.69
C PRO A 113 -8.65 -5.81 8.43
N LYS A 114 -8.70 -7.11 8.13
CA LYS A 114 -7.56 -7.81 7.54
C LYS A 114 -7.29 -7.24 6.14
N VAL A 115 -6.03 -6.89 5.86
CA VAL A 115 -5.62 -6.27 4.59
C VAL A 115 -4.50 -7.05 3.93
N SER A 116 -4.48 -7.13 2.60
CA SER A 116 -3.28 -7.54 1.86
C SER A 116 -2.61 -6.32 1.27
N VAL A 117 -1.28 -6.30 1.21
CA VAL A 117 -0.51 -5.19 0.66
C VAL A 117 -0.04 -5.55 -0.76
N ILE A 118 -0.25 -4.63 -1.70
CA ILE A 118 0.13 -4.80 -3.11
C ILE A 118 0.91 -3.59 -3.61
N ALA A 119 1.62 -3.76 -4.73
CA ALA A 119 2.30 -2.65 -5.39
C ALA A 119 1.30 -1.57 -5.80
N LYS A 120 1.68 -0.31 -5.61
CA LYS A 120 0.92 0.83 -6.11
C LYS A 120 0.98 0.82 -7.65
N PRO A 121 -0.18 0.88 -8.35
CA PRO A 121 -0.18 0.97 -9.80
C PRO A 121 0.62 2.17 -10.29
N ALA A 122 1.23 2.04 -11.46
CA ALA A 122 1.81 3.17 -12.16
C ALA A 122 0.77 4.28 -12.28
N ARG A 123 1.18 5.52 -12.03
CA ARG A 123 0.30 6.68 -12.22
C ARG A 123 -0.10 6.72 -13.69
N ARG A 124 -1.40 6.87 -13.99
CA ARG A 124 -1.84 7.12 -15.38
C ARG A 124 -1.04 8.33 -15.90
N SER A 125 -0.22 8.11 -16.93
CA SER A 125 0.43 9.20 -17.65
C SER A 125 -0.67 10.02 -18.33
N ALA A 126 -0.53 11.35 -18.28
CA ALA A 126 -1.53 12.27 -18.83
C ALA A 126 -1.71 12.16 -20.36
N SER A 127 -0.90 11.36 -21.07
CA SER A 127 -0.97 11.21 -22.53
C SER A 127 -1.87 10.08 -23.03
N ALA A 128 -2.61 9.39 -22.15
CA ALA A 128 -3.58 8.36 -22.55
C ALA A 128 -5.02 8.91 -22.71
N ALA A 129 -5.17 10.23 -22.70
CA ALA A 129 -6.40 10.93 -23.07
C ALA A 129 -6.13 11.74 -24.33
N SER A 130 -6.13 11.06 -25.48
CA SER A 130 -6.11 11.66 -26.82
C SER A 130 -6.93 10.75 -27.72
#